data_AF-A0A9C7UMZ2-F1
#
_entry.id   AF-A0A9C7UMZ2-F1
#
_cell.length_a   1.000
_cell.length_b   1.000
_cell.length_c   1.000
_cell.angle_alpha   90.00
_cell.angle_beta   90.00
_cell.angle_gamma   90.00
#
_symmetry.space_group_name_H-M   'P 1'
#
loop_
_entity.id
_entity.type
_entity.pdbx_description
1 polymer ?
#
loop_
_entity_poly.entity_id
_entity_poly.type
_entity_poly.pdbx_seq_one_letter_code
_entity_poly.pdbx_strand_id
1 'polypeptide(L)'
;MFPLRTFWRITCSFRIPSSVSLRSSSFSNHIRHQNSGKEENEQVVFDSVVNRAFRHVYFRTLPLRRQPELKGKEKEICESIEAEARQLCWKHRERVVDDRSAAHIHLSSMALSTYKTLLPFLDSNEERTLNIVGRGFGLADVNSSSKSGLQWILQFMLLVSLNKLSTLKRMAENIERDFGKSFDIIQESEVDSNNKLVAHQMIVRRCLYNDFFVAEGYPQVTRLFCALDRSYFGEVKEKRHGVRFTLSQTLVDSDSCIFRLEKTRR
;
A
#
# COMPACT_ATOMS: atom_id res chain seq x y z
N MET A 1 -10.93 20.75 8.25
CA MET A 1 -11.22 20.45 6.83
C MET A 1 -9.97 20.86 6.04
N PHE A 2 -9.06 19.93 5.75
CA PHE A 2 -7.75 20.22 5.14
C PHE A 2 -7.79 20.00 3.62
N PRO A 3 -6.97 20.72 2.82
CA PRO A 3 -7.08 20.68 1.36
C PRO A 3 -6.53 19.37 0.79
N LEU A 4 -7.38 18.67 0.01
CA LEU A 4 -7.12 17.40 -0.69
C LEU A 4 -5.93 17.37 -1.66
N ARG A 5 -5.20 18.48 -1.86
CA ARG A 5 -4.16 18.59 -2.90
C ARG A 5 -2.85 17.87 -2.58
N THR A 6 -2.53 17.62 -1.30
CA THR A 6 -1.22 17.07 -0.92
C THR A 6 -1.14 15.53 -1.02
N PHE A 7 -2.27 14.84 -0.80
CA PHE A 7 -2.33 13.37 -0.92
C PHE A 7 -2.29 12.90 -2.39
N TRP A 8 -2.71 13.78 -3.31
CA TRP A 8 -2.89 13.47 -4.73
C TRP A 8 -1.57 13.32 -5.51
N ARG A 9 -0.47 13.92 -5.04
CA ARG A 9 0.85 13.74 -5.69
C ARG A 9 1.54 12.43 -5.31
N ILE A 10 1.17 11.78 -4.21
CA ILE A 10 1.92 10.61 -3.71
C ILE A 10 1.41 9.29 -4.32
N THR A 11 0.14 9.22 -4.75
CA THR A 11 -0.48 7.94 -5.11
C THR A 11 -0.96 7.82 -6.55
N CYS A 12 -1.11 8.92 -7.32
CA CYS A 12 -1.55 8.84 -8.71
C CYS A 12 -0.66 9.71 -9.63
N SER A 13 0.15 9.03 -10.47
CA SER A 13 0.91 9.58 -11.61
C SER A 13 2.14 10.45 -11.29
N PHE A 14 3.32 9.83 -11.20
CA PHE A 14 4.58 10.45 -11.61
C PHE A 14 5.13 9.71 -12.83
N ARG A 15 4.81 10.23 -14.02
CA ARG A 15 5.61 10.02 -15.23
C ARG A 15 6.79 10.98 -15.12
N ILE A 16 7.98 10.49 -14.80
CA ILE A 16 9.22 11.28 -14.94
C ILE A 16 9.67 11.14 -16.40
N PRO A 17 9.86 12.24 -17.15
CA PRO A 17 10.44 12.16 -18.49
C PRO A 17 11.94 11.81 -18.36
N SER A 18 12.30 10.64 -18.88
CA SER A 18 13.67 10.14 -18.97
C SER A 18 14.39 10.78 -20.17
N SER A 19 15.11 11.89 -19.96
CA SER A 19 16.22 12.29 -20.84
C SER A 19 17.06 13.43 -20.25
N VAL A 20 18.11 13.10 -19.50
CA VAL A 20 19.32 13.93 -19.42
C VAL A 20 20.52 12.99 -19.48
N SER A 21 21.17 12.94 -20.63
CA SER A 21 22.46 12.27 -20.84
C SER A 21 23.56 13.23 -20.39
N LEU A 22 24.29 12.89 -19.32
CA LEU A 22 25.55 13.55 -18.95
C LEU A 22 26.72 12.63 -19.31
N ARG A 23 27.61 13.16 -20.16
CA ARG A 23 28.87 12.56 -20.59
C ARG A 23 29.80 12.35 -19.39
N SER A 24 30.34 11.14 -19.26
CA SER A 24 31.43 10.81 -18.34
C SER A 24 32.78 11.24 -18.91
N SER A 25 33.56 12.03 -18.17
CA SER A 25 35.01 12.13 -18.34
C SER A 25 35.70 11.21 -17.33
N SER A 26 36.59 10.37 -17.87
CA SER A 26 37.43 9.41 -17.18
C SER A 26 38.42 10.09 -16.22
N PHE A 27 38.48 9.60 -14.98
CA PHE A 27 39.69 9.69 -14.16
C PHE A 27 39.77 8.44 -13.29
N SER A 28 40.81 7.65 -13.51
CA SER A 28 41.19 6.50 -12.71
C SER A 28 41.70 6.95 -11.34
N ASN A 29 41.23 6.30 -10.27
CA ASN A 29 42.04 6.08 -9.08
C ASN A 29 41.65 4.79 -8.35
N HIS A 30 42.69 4.04 -8.02
CA HIS A 30 42.70 2.70 -7.42
C HIS A 30 42.23 2.71 -5.95
N ILE A 31 41.40 1.72 -5.62
CA ILE A 31 41.34 0.96 -4.35
C ILE A 31 41.10 1.81 -3.08
N ARG A 32 39.85 2.24 -2.89
CA ARG A 32 39.23 2.41 -1.55
C ARG A 32 37.69 2.49 -1.58
N HIS A 33 37.00 1.59 -2.28
CA HIS A 33 35.53 1.63 -2.34
C HIS A 33 34.92 0.23 -2.33
N GLN A 34 34.62 -0.31 -1.15
CA GLN A 34 33.60 -1.37 -1.02
C GLN A 34 32.56 -1.10 0.09
N ASN A 35 32.75 -0.07 0.93
CA ASN A 35 31.75 0.33 1.93
C ASN A 35 30.92 1.57 1.58
N SER A 36 31.36 2.45 0.66
CA SER A 36 30.58 3.67 0.35
C SER A 36 29.29 3.40 -0.43
N GLY A 37 29.25 2.34 -1.24
CA GLY A 37 28.05 2.00 -2.02
C GLY A 37 26.95 1.31 -1.20
N LYS A 38 27.28 0.80 0.00
CA LYS A 38 26.31 0.17 0.90
C LYS A 38 25.49 1.22 1.65
N GLU A 39 26.14 2.25 2.20
CA GLU A 39 25.44 3.35 2.87
C GLU A 39 24.58 4.18 1.90
N GLU A 40 25.03 4.38 0.65
CA GLU A 40 24.24 5.10 -0.36
C GLU A 40 22.90 4.40 -0.67
N ASN A 41 22.87 3.08 -0.76
CA ASN A 41 21.63 2.35 -1.04
C ASN A 41 20.65 2.32 0.15
N GLU A 42 21.15 2.39 1.39
CA GLU A 42 20.31 2.52 2.59
C GLU A 42 19.48 3.80 2.56
N GLN A 43 20.16 4.90 2.24
CA GLN A 43 19.59 6.23 2.29
C GLN A 43 18.58 6.45 1.17
N VAL A 44 18.78 5.82 0.00
CA VAL A 44 17.90 5.99 -1.16
C VAL A 44 16.49 5.45 -0.92
N VAL A 45 16.35 4.28 -0.29
CA VAL A 45 15.02 3.67 -0.07
C VAL A 45 14.24 4.45 1.00
N PHE A 46 14.84 4.72 2.16
CA PHE A 46 14.10 5.36 3.26
C PHE A 46 13.94 6.87 3.06
N ASP A 47 14.95 7.59 2.55
CA ASP A 47 14.95 9.05 2.54
C ASP A 47 14.47 9.69 1.23
N SER A 48 13.87 8.90 0.34
CA SER A 48 13.21 9.42 -0.85
C SER A 48 12.17 10.50 -0.48
N VAL A 49 12.02 11.52 -1.33
CA VAL A 49 11.11 12.65 -1.10
C VAL A 49 9.67 12.18 -0.87
N VAL A 50 9.26 11.15 -1.62
CA VAL A 50 7.92 10.55 -1.51
C VAL A 50 7.76 9.86 -0.16
N ASN A 51 8.74 9.08 0.29
CA ASN A 51 8.69 8.36 1.56
C ASN A 51 8.71 9.32 2.75
N ARG A 52 9.48 10.41 2.68
CA ARG A 52 9.48 11.48 3.69
C ARG A 52 8.12 12.16 3.81
N ALA A 53 7.50 12.49 2.67
CA ALA A 53 6.17 13.07 2.65
C ALA A 53 5.11 12.11 3.20
N PHE A 54 5.20 10.83 2.85
CA PHE A 54 4.34 9.78 3.41
C PHE A 54 4.47 9.70 4.93
N ARG A 55 5.69 9.58 5.49
CA ARG A 55 5.91 9.51 6.95
C ARG A 55 5.28 10.68 7.70
N HIS A 56 5.48 11.89 7.18
CA HIS A 56 4.89 13.09 7.75
C HIS A 56 3.35 13.03 7.81
N VAL A 57 2.71 12.52 6.75
CA VAL A 57 1.26 12.34 6.74
C VAL A 57 0.84 11.20 7.67
N TYR A 58 1.54 10.08 7.64
CA TYR A 58 1.29 8.89 8.46
C TYR A 58 1.30 9.21 9.95
N PHE A 59 2.34 9.89 10.46
CA PHE A 59 2.39 10.26 11.88
C PHE A 59 1.33 11.29 12.28
N ARG A 60 0.85 12.10 11.33
CA ARG A 60 -0.26 13.03 11.58
C ARG A 60 -1.62 12.35 11.63
N THR A 61 -1.79 11.25 10.90
CA THR A 61 -3.03 10.46 10.87
C THR A 61 -3.08 9.41 11.96
N LEU A 62 -1.92 8.97 12.47
CA LEU A 62 -1.84 8.01 13.55
C LEU A 62 -2.50 8.57 14.84
N PRO A 63 -3.54 7.92 15.39
CA PRO A 63 -4.35 8.50 16.46
C PRO A 63 -3.70 8.34 17.86
N LEU A 64 -2.39 8.59 17.97
CA LEU A 64 -1.62 8.43 19.22
C LEU A 64 -2.22 9.24 20.37
N ARG A 65 -2.53 10.52 20.12
CA ARG A 65 -3.14 11.44 21.10
C ARG A 65 -4.53 11.04 21.58
N ARG A 66 -5.20 10.12 20.86
CA ARG A 66 -6.52 9.61 21.25
C ARG A 66 -6.42 8.39 22.18
N GLN A 67 -5.22 7.86 22.39
CA GLN A 67 -4.98 6.75 23.30
C GLN A 67 -4.46 7.32 24.64
N PRO A 68 -5.22 7.18 25.75
CA PRO A 68 -4.78 7.68 27.06
C PRO A 68 -3.39 7.19 27.47
N GLU A 69 -3.05 5.94 27.14
CA GLU A 69 -1.81 5.24 27.50
C GLU A 69 -0.57 5.81 26.80
N LEU A 70 -0.77 6.48 25.66
CA LEU A 70 0.30 7.02 24.81
C LEU A 70 0.51 8.53 25.00
N LYS A 71 -0.33 9.17 25.83
CA LYS A 71 -0.33 10.62 26.01
C LYS A 71 0.99 11.11 26.59
N GLY A 72 1.63 12.06 25.92
CA GLY A 72 2.92 12.62 26.32
C GLY A 72 4.14 11.82 25.83
N LYS A 73 3.94 10.64 25.23
CA LYS A 73 5.00 9.79 24.66
C LYS A 73 5.03 9.84 23.13
N GLU A 74 4.23 10.69 22.50
CA GLU A 74 4.00 10.65 21.05
C GLU A 74 5.30 10.87 20.26
N LYS A 75 6.16 11.79 20.74
CA LYS A 75 7.43 12.07 20.08
C LYS A 75 8.39 10.87 20.14
N GLU A 76 8.57 10.30 21.32
CA GLU A 76 9.43 9.13 21.56
C GLU A 76 8.94 7.93 20.74
N ILE A 77 7.63 7.69 20.72
CA ILE A 77 7.01 6.64 19.91
C ILE A 77 7.30 6.86 18.42
N CYS A 78 7.09 8.07 17.88
CA CYS A 78 7.38 8.35 16.47
C CYS A 78 8.87 8.13 16.14
N GLU A 79 9.79 8.58 17.00
CA GLU A 79 11.24 8.39 16.82
C GLU A 79 11.62 6.91 16.84
N SER A 80 11.03 6.12 17.76
CA SER A 80 11.22 4.66 17.83
C SER A 80 10.71 3.96 16.57
N ILE A 81 9.51 4.32 16.10
CA ILE A 81 8.91 3.79 14.86
C ILE A 81 9.81 4.08 13.65
N GLU A 82 10.32 5.31 13.52
CA GLU A 82 11.19 5.68 12.41
C GLU A 82 12.54 4.95 12.45
N ALA A 83 13.14 4.83 13.63
CA ALA A 83 14.42 4.14 13.80
C ALA A 83 14.29 2.65 13.41
N GLU A 84 13.25 1.96 13.90
CA GLU A 84 13.01 0.56 13.55
C GLU A 84 12.60 0.39 12.07
N ALA A 85 11.76 1.28 11.53
CA ALA A 85 11.40 1.23 10.11
C ALA A 85 12.62 1.37 9.19
N ARG A 86 13.58 2.23 9.55
CA ARG A 86 14.85 2.36 8.82
C ARG A 86 15.64 1.07 8.83
N GLN A 87 15.77 0.42 9.99
CA GLN A 87 16.45 -0.87 10.12
C GLN A 87 15.76 -1.96 9.29
N LEU A 88 14.42 -2.01 9.27
CA LEU A 88 13.65 -2.96 8.46
C LEU A 88 13.84 -2.70 6.96
N CYS A 89 13.81 -1.44 6.52
CA CYS A 89 14.10 -1.10 5.12
C CYS A 89 15.50 -1.57 4.70
N TRP A 90 16.51 -1.35 5.56
CA TRP A 90 17.86 -1.83 5.31
C TRP A 90 17.93 -3.36 5.26
N LYS A 91 17.30 -4.05 6.21
CA LYS A 91 17.25 -5.51 6.29
C LYS A 91 16.66 -6.14 5.03
N HIS A 92 15.59 -5.54 4.48
CA HIS A 92 14.90 -6.05 3.30
C HIS A 92 15.28 -5.37 1.98
N ARG A 93 16.37 -4.61 1.93
CA ARG A 93 16.82 -3.90 0.72
C ARG A 93 17.01 -4.83 -0.50
N GLU A 94 17.40 -6.08 -0.28
CA GLU A 94 17.59 -7.07 -1.35
C GLU A 94 16.27 -7.53 -1.99
N ARG A 95 15.13 -7.22 -1.37
CA ARG A 95 13.79 -7.45 -1.93
C ARG A 95 13.32 -6.31 -2.83
N VAL A 96 14.09 -5.21 -2.91
CA VAL A 96 13.80 -4.08 -3.80
C VAL A 96 14.25 -4.43 -5.21
N VAL A 97 13.28 -4.74 -6.07
CA VAL A 97 13.48 -5.13 -7.47
C VAL A 97 13.13 -4.01 -8.47
N ASP A 98 12.46 -2.96 -7.97
CA ASP A 98 12.09 -1.73 -8.69
C ASP A 98 11.68 -0.61 -7.69
N ASP A 99 11.49 0.62 -8.18
CA ASP A 99 11.09 1.77 -7.36
C ASP A 99 9.77 1.57 -6.60
N ARG A 100 8.86 0.75 -7.14
CA ARG A 100 7.56 0.47 -6.50
C ARG A 100 7.75 -0.44 -5.29
N SER A 101 8.53 -1.50 -5.44
CA SER A 101 8.91 -2.39 -4.35
C SER A 101 9.66 -1.63 -3.25
N ALA A 102 10.48 -0.63 -3.58
CA ALA A 102 11.12 0.25 -2.58
C ALA A 102 10.08 0.99 -1.72
N ALA A 103 9.07 1.58 -2.36
CA ALA A 103 7.97 2.23 -1.66
C ALA A 103 7.17 1.24 -0.79
N HIS A 104 6.88 0.04 -1.33
CA HIS A 104 6.13 -0.99 -0.59
C HIS A 104 6.91 -1.57 0.59
N ILE A 105 8.23 -1.75 0.48
CA ILE A 105 9.10 -2.09 1.62
C ILE A 105 9.03 -1.00 2.68
N HIS A 106 9.12 0.29 2.29
CA HIS A 106 8.98 1.38 3.24
C HIS A 106 7.62 1.38 3.96
N LEU A 107 6.50 1.18 3.23
CA LEU A 107 5.17 1.06 3.85
C LEU A 107 5.09 -0.13 4.82
N SER A 108 5.65 -1.28 4.43
CA SER A 108 5.66 -2.49 5.26
C SER A 108 6.48 -2.29 6.54
N SER A 109 7.66 -1.70 6.42
CA SER A 109 8.53 -1.34 7.54
C SER A 109 7.81 -0.40 8.51
N MET A 110 7.14 0.63 8.01
CA MET A 110 6.36 1.58 8.84
C MET A 110 5.19 0.90 9.55
N ALA A 111 4.46 0.00 8.87
CA ALA A 111 3.35 -0.73 9.48
C ALA A 111 3.85 -1.65 10.60
N LEU A 112 4.91 -2.42 10.34
CA LEU A 112 5.45 -3.36 11.32
C LEU A 112 6.09 -2.65 12.51
N SER A 113 6.91 -1.63 12.29
CA SER A 113 7.53 -0.89 13.39
C SER A 113 6.49 -0.21 14.26
N THR A 114 5.44 0.36 13.67
CA THR A 114 4.31 0.92 14.43
C THR A 114 3.60 -0.16 15.24
N TYR A 115 3.32 -1.32 14.64
CA TYR A 115 2.69 -2.43 15.36
C TYR A 115 3.56 -2.87 16.56
N LYS A 116 4.85 -3.17 16.33
CA LYS A 116 5.78 -3.61 17.37
C LYS A 116 5.99 -2.57 18.47
N THR A 117 6.08 -1.30 18.09
CA THR A 117 6.25 -0.21 19.06
C THR A 117 5.01 -0.04 19.92
N LEU A 118 3.81 -0.10 19.34
CA LEU A 118 2.57 0.19 20.07
C LEU A 118 2.06 -1.00 20.89
N LEU A 119 2.32 -2.23 20.46
CA LEU A 119 1.75 -3.44 21.09
C LEU A 119 2.03 -3.52 22.61
N PRO A 120 3.26 -3.24 23.12
CA PRO A 120 3.53 -3.26 24.56
C PRO A 120 2.80 -2.17 25.36
N PHE A 121 2.49 -1.03 24.74
CA PHE A 121 1.76 0.06 25.41
C PHE A 121 0.25 -0.16 25.44
N LEU A 122 -0.25 -1.15 24.70
CA LEU A 122 -1.67 -1.44 24.52
C LEU A 122 -2.02 -2.83 25.08
N ASP A 123 -1.35 -3.22 26.16
CA ASP A 123 -1.57 -4.49 26.88
C ASP A 123 -1.47 -5.73 25.99
N SER A 124 -0.62 -5.69 24.97
CA SER A 124 -0.50 -6.75 23.95
C SER A 124 -1.80 -7.05 23.19
N ASN A 125 -2.72 -6.08 23.12
CA ASN A 125 -3.97 -6.22 22.36
C ASN A 125 -3.70 -6.03 20.86
N GLU A 126 -3.54 -7.14 20.15
CA GLU A 126 -3.21 -7.14 18.72
C GLU A 126 -4.27 -6.46 17.86
N GLU A 127 -5.55 -6.74 18.09
CA GLU A 127 -6.65 -6.20 17.29
C GLU A 127 -6.74 -4.67 17.43
N ARG A 128 -6.67 -4.16 18.66
CA ARG A 128 -6.63 -2.71 18.94
C ARG A 128 -5.41 -2.06 18.28
N THR A 129 -4.26 -2.71 18.36
CA THR A 129 -3.01 -2.21 17.77
C THR A 129 -3.11 -2.14 16.24
N LEU A 130 -3.57 -3.22 15.59
CA LEU A 130 -3.79 -3.24 14.14
C LEU A 130 -4.79 -2.17 13.71
N ASN A 131 -5.89 -1.97 14.45
CA ASN A 131 -6.85 -0.90 14.15
C ASN A 131 -6.22 0.50 14.22
N ILE A 132 -5.34 0.76 15.19
CA ILE A 132 -4.61 2.02 15.30
C ILE A 132 -3.63 2.21 14.13
N VAL A 133 -2.85 1.17 13.81
CA VAL A 133 -1.90 1.18 12.68
C VAL A 133 -2.66 1.43 11.36
N GLY A 134 -3.76 0.73 11.15
CA GLY A 134 -4.62 0.84 9.97
C GLY A 134 -5.17 2.24 9.76
N ARG A 135 -5.57 2.93 10.83
CA ARG A 135 -6.00 4.34 10.76
C ARG A 135 -4.89 5.27 10.29
N GLY A 136 -3.62 4.97 10.62
CA GLY A 136 -2.46 5.67 10.08
C GLY A 136 -2.40 5.59 8.54
N PHE A 137 -2.80 4.46 7.97
CA PHE A 137 -2.92 4.24 6.51
C PHE A 137 -4.26 4.71 5.92
N GLY A 138 -5.12 5.35 6.71
CA GLY A 138 -6.42 5.85 6.26
C GLY A 138 -7.51 4.79 6.15
N LEU A 139 -7.34 3.61 6.76
CA LEU A 139 -8.48 2.73 7.03
C LEU A 139 -9.43 3.45 7.98
N ALA A 140 -10.66 3.68 7.52
CA ALA A 140 -11.71 4.18 8.37
C ALA A 140 -12.01 3.16 9.47
N ASP A 141 -12.46 3.61 10.65
CA ASP A 141 -13.21 2.70 11.51
C ASP A 141 -14.38 2.18 10.70
N VAL A 142 -14.65 0.87 10.81
CA VAL A 142 -15.83 0.22 10.22
C VAL A 142 -17.12 0.98 10.60
N ASN A 143 -17.11 1.68 11.74
CA ASN A 143 -18.21 2.46 12.29
C ASN A 143 -18.18 3.96 11.95
N SER A 144 -17.15 4.45 11.24
CA SER A 144 -17.05 5.89 10.90
C SER A 144 -17.44 6.14 9.44
N SER A 145 -18.50 6.94 9.24
CA SER A 145 -19.00 7.34 7.92
C SER A 145 -18.08 8.29 7.13
N SER A 146 -16.83 8.49 7.58
CA SER A 146 -15.89 9.40 6.94
C SER A 146 -15.23 8.69 5.76
N LYS A 147 -15.82 8.85 4.57
CA LYS A 147 -15.25 8.34 3.33
C LYS A 147 -13.90 9.00 3.07
N SER A 148 -12.88 8.21 2.77
CA SER A 148 -11.59 8.76 2.37
C SER A 148 -11.75 9.54 1.05
N GLY A 149 -10.90 10.54 0.80
CA GLY A 149 -10.97 11.33 -0.45
C GLY A 149 -10.89 10.45 -1.71
N LEU A 150 -10.16 9.34 -1.63
CA LEU A 150 -10.01 8.35 -2.68
C LEU A 150 -11.31 7.57 -2.95
N GLN A 151 -12.04 7.19 -1.88
CA GLN A 151 -13.36 6.58 -2.00
C GLN A 151 -14.36 7.51 -2.67
N TRP A 152 -14.29 8.82 -2.39
CA TRP A 152 -15.16 9.81 -3.04
C TRP A 152 -14.89 9.91 -4.54
N ILE A 153 -13.61 9.92 -4.94
CA ILE A 153 -13.20 9.93 -6.35
C ILE A 153 -13.68 8.66 -7.06
N LEU A 154 -13.50 7.49 -6.46
CA LEU A 154 -14.00 6.23 -7.02
C LEU A 154 -15.53 6.28 -7.22
N GLN A 155 -16.28 6.73 -6.21
CA GLN A 155 -17.74 6.86 -6.31
C GLN A 155 -18.14 7.80 -7.45
N PHE A 156 -17.44 8.92 -7.61
CA PHE A 156 -17.67 9.84 -8.73
C PHE A 156 -17.36 9.19 -10.08
N MET A 157 -16.23 8.50 -10.23
CA MET A 157 -15.88 7.78 -11.46
C MET A 157 -16.93 6.72 -11.83
N LEU A 158 -17.43 5.97 -10.85
CA LEU A 158 -18.48 4.96 -11.07
C LEU A 158 -19.84 5.58 -11.42
N LEU A 159 -20.14 6.76 -10.89
CA LEU A 159 -21.36 7.50 -11.19
C LEU A 159 -21.36 8.04 -12.62
N VAL A 160 -20.23 8.56 -13.09
CA VAL A 160 -20.10 9.14 -14.44
C VAL A 160 -19.83 8.08 -15.51
N SER A 161 -19.35 6.89 -15.13
CA SER A 161 -19.02 5.83 -16.09
C SER A 161 -20.25 5.17 -16.71
N LEU A 162 -20.30 5.11 -18.04
CA LEU A 162 -21.29 4.34 -18.79
C LEU A 162 -21.07 2.82 -18.61
N ASN A 163 -19.81 2.38 -18.54
CA ASN A 163 -19.43 0.97 -18.35
C ASN A 163 -18.59 0.80 -17.06
N LYS A 164 -19.30 0.54 -15.96
CA LYS A 164 -18.73 0.44 -14.60
C LYS A 164 -17.71 -0.69 -14.51
N LEU A 165 -18.02 -1.87 -15.08
CA LEU A 165 -17.12 -3.02 -15.05
C LEU A 165 -15.83 -2.75 -15.83
N SER A 166 -15.92 -2.13 -17.02
CA SER A 166 -14.72 -1.74 -17.79
C SER A 166 -13.87 -0.72 -17.04
N THR A 167 -14.51 0.22 -16.32
CA THR A 167 -13.79 1.20 -15.49
C THR A 167 -13.08 0.52 -14.33
N LEU A 168 -13.74 -0.40 -13.64
CA LEU A 168 -13.16 -1.16 -12.54
C LEU A 168 -12.03 -2.11 -13.01
N LYS A 169 -12.20 -2.76 -14.17
CA LYS A 169 -11.12 -3.53 -14.83
C LYS A 169 -9.89 -2.67 -15.07
N ARG A 170 -10.05 -1.49 -15.67
CA ARG A 170 -8.93 -0.57 -15.90
C ARG A 170 -8.26 -0.12 -14.60
N MET A 171 -9.03 0.02 -13.52
CA MET A 171 -8.46 0.30 -12.20
C MET A 171 -7.64 -0.88 -11.67
N ALA A 172 -8.16 -2.11 -11.76
CA ALA A 172 -7.43 -3.32 -11.39
C ALA A 172 -6.13 -3.47 -12.22
N GLU A 173 -6.20 -3.22 -13.53
CA GLU A 173 -5.03 -3.20 -14.42
C GLU A 173 -3.98 -2.16 -14.02
N ASN A 174 -4.40 -1.01 -13.52
CA ASN A 174 -3.46 0.00 -13.03
C ASN A 174 -2.86 -0.37 -11.67
N ILE A 175 -3.61 -1.08 -10.82
CA ILE A 175 -3.13 -1.57 -9.52
C ILE A 175 -1.93 -2.50 -9.70
N GLU A 176 -1.94 -3.40 -10.69
CA GLU A 176 -0.78 -4.24 -11.01
C GLU A 176 0.47 -3.40 -11.31
N ARG A 177 0.31 -2.33 -12.10
CA ARG A 177 1.41 -1.41 -12.40
C ARG A 177 1.94 -0.68 -11.15
N ASP A 178 1.05 -0.35 -10.22
CA ASP A 178 1.42 0.33 -8.98
C ASP A 178 2.09 -0.61 -7.95
N PHE A 179 1.80 -1.92 -8.02
CA PHE A 179 2.45 -2.94 -7.21
C PHE A 179 3.86 -3.29 -7.71
N GLY A 180 4.08 -3.32 -9.02
CA GLY A 180 5.38 -3.59 -9.62
C GLY A 180 5.80 -5.07 -9.53
N LYS A 181 7.08 -5.35 -9.80
CA LYS A 181 7.63 -6.70 -10.01
C LYS A 181 7.76 -7.54 -8.74
N SER A 182 7.49 -6.95 -7.58
CA SER A 182 7.53 -7.66 -6.30
C SER A 182 6.26 -8.47 -6.00
N PHE A 183 5.26 -8.35 -6.86
CA PHE A 183 4.00 -9.08 -6.81
C PHE A 183 3.89 -9.96 -8.05
N ASP A 184 3.30 -11.14 -7.90
CA ASP A 184 2.90 -12.00 -9.01
C ASP A 184 1.38 -11.93 -9.15
N ILE A 185 0.91 -11.25 -10.19
CA ILE A 185 -0.50 -10.94 -10.41
C ILE A 185 -0.89 -11.45 -11.80
N ILE A 186 -1.94 -12.27 -11.83
CA ILE A 186 -2.54 -12.76 -13.06
C ILE A 186 -3.91 -12.11 -13.20
N GLN A 187 -4.18 -11.60 -14.39
CA GLN A 187 -5.47 -11.00 -14.72
C GLN A 187 -6.18 -11.80 -15.79
N GLU A 188 -7.43 -12.14 -15.53
CA GLU A 188 -8.26 -12.89 -16.45
C GLU A 188 -9.59 -12.15 -16.67
N SER A 189 -10.10 -12.18 -17.89
CA SER A 189 -11.36 -11.50 -18.25
C SER A 189 -12.26 -12.47 -18.97
N GLU A 190 -13.54 -12.45 -18.62
CA GLU A 190 -14.58 -13.25 -19.25
C GLU A 190 -15.45 -12.34 -20.12
N VAL A 191 -15.72 -12.78 -21.35
CA VAL A 191 -16.59 -12.10 -22.30
C VAL A 191 -17.77 -12.99 -22.71
N ASP A 192 -18.91 -12.40 -23.04
CA ASP A 192 -20.05 -13.13 -23.59
C ASP A 192 -19.88 -13.44 -25.10
N SER A 193 -20.90 -14.10 -25.69
CA SER A 193 -20.93 -14.43 -27.12
C SER A 193 -20.86 -13.22 -28.06
N ASN A 194 -21.15 -12.01 -27.55
CA ASN A 194 -21.07 -10.76 -28.30
C ASN A 194 -19.77 -9.98 -27.97
N ASN A 195 -18.78 -10.66 -27.39
CA ASN A 195 -17.51 -10.09 -26.97
C ASN A 195 -17.63 -8.94 -25.94
N LYS A 196 -18.69 -8.95 -25.11
CA LYS A 196 -18.87 -7.97 -24.04
C LYS A 196 -18.31 -8.51 -22.73
N LEU A 197 -17.53 -7.69 -22.03
CA LEU A 197 -16.98 -8.01 -20.71
C LEU A 197 -18.10 -8.32 -19.70
N VAL A 198 -18.09 -9.54 -19.15
CA VAL A 198 -19.04 -10.01 -18.14
C VAL A 198 -18.41 -10.21 -16.77
N ALA A 199 -17.13 -10.58 -16.72
CA ALA A 199 -16.37 -10.64 -15.48
C ALA A 199 -14.89 -10.32 -15.71
N HIS A 200 -14.22 -9.93 -14.64
CA HIS A 200 -12.78 -9.71 -14.59
C HIS A 200 -12.26 -10.16 -13.23
N GLN A 201 -11.14 -10.85 -13.22
CA GLN A 201 -10.51 -11.32 -12.00
C GLN A 201 -9.03 -11.01 -11.96
N MET A 202 -8.54 -10.69 -10.77
CA MET A 202 -7.15 -10.47 -10.43
C MET A 202 -6.76 -11.49 -9.37
N ILE A 203 -5.79 -12.35 -9.71
CA ILE A 203 -5.29 -13.45 -8.90
C ILE A 203 -3.87 -13.10 -8.48
N VAL A 204 -3.65 -12.83 -7.20
CA VAL A 204 -2.32 -12.54 -6.64
C VAL A 204 -1.75 -13.83 -6.08
N ARG A 205 -0.69 -14.35 -6.71
CA ARG A 205 0.01 -15.59 -6.30
C ARG A 205 1.17 -15.31 -5.34
N ARG A 206 1.79 -14.13 -5.48
CA ARG A 206 2.85 -13.67 -4.58
C ARG A 206 2.61 -12.23 -4.19
N CYS A 207 2.69 -11.95 -2.90
CA CYS A 207 2.42 -10.64 -2.33
C CYS A 207 3.60 -10.21 -1.46
N LEU A 208 4.24 -9.09 -1.83
CA LEU A 208 5.39 -8.57 -1.07
C LEU A 208 5.04 -8.35 0.40
N TYR A 209 3.84 -7.88 0.71
CA TYR A 209 3.42 -7.66 2.10
C TYR A 209 3.43 -8.96 2.90
N ASN A 210 2.82 -10.02 2.36
CA ASN A 210 2.78 -11.31 3.02
C ASN A 210 4.20 -11.88 3.20
N ASP A 211 4.99 -11.87 2.13
CA ASP A 211 6.38 -12.37 2.15
C ASP A 211 7.24 -11.60 3.15
N PHE A 212 7.00 -10.30 3.32
CA PHE A 212 7.70 -9.43 4.25
C PHE A 212 7.32 -9.75 5.70
N PHE A 213 6.02 -9.75 6.01
CA PHE A 213 5.56 -9.95 7.39
C PHE A 213 5.76 -11.38 7.89
N VAL A 214 5.67 -12.38 7.01
CA VAL A 214 6.05 -13.77 7.35
C VAL A 214 7.52 -13.85 7.70
N ALA A 215 8.40 -13.20 6.92
CA ALA A 215 9.85 -13.21 7.18
C ALA A 215 10.23 -12.53 8.51
N GLU A 216 9.42 -11.57 8.96
CA GLU A 216 9.61 -10.91 10.26
C GLU A 216 8.88 -11.59 11.42
N GLY A 217 8.10 -12.64 11.17
CA GLY A 217 7.37 -13.38 12.20
C GLY A 217 6.04 -12.73 12.64
N TYR A 218 5.48 -11.82 11.83
CA TYR A 218 4.23 -11.11 12.13
C TYR A 218 3.19 -11.19 10.99
N PRO A 219 2.83 -12.39 10.49
CA PRO A 219 1.94 -12.55 9.34
C PRO A 219 0.54 -11.92 9.52
N GLN A 220 0.08 -11.73 10.76
CA GLN A 220 -1.17 -11.06 11.07
C GLN A 220 -1.22 -9.60 10.57
N VAL A 221 -0.07 -8.94 10.44
CA VAL A 221 0.04 -7.54 9.96
C VAL A 221 -0.32 -7.45 8.47
N THR A 222 -0.17 -8.54 7.70
CA THR A 222 -0.62 -8.62 6.29
C THR A 222 -2.09 -8.25 6.14
N ARG A 223 -2.93 -8.57 7.13
CA ARG A 223 -4.37 -8.27 7.12
C ARG A 223 -4.68 -6.78 6.98
N LEU A 224 -3.77 -5.89 7.40
CA LEU A 224 -3.92 -4.44 7.20
C LEU A 224 -3.93 -4.07 5.72
N PHE A 225 -3.01 -4.66 4.95
CA PHE A 225 -2.89 -4.38 3.52
C PHE A 225 -4.03 -5.03 2.74
N CYS A 226 -4.44 -6.25 3.12
CA CYS A 226 -5.65 -6.85 2.57
C CYS A 226 -6.91 -6.01 2.85
N ALA A 227 -7.01 -5.40 4.04
CA ALA A 227 -8.09 -4.48 4.39
C ALA A 227 -8.01 -3.18 3.56
N LEU A 228 -6.80 -2.67 3.29
CA LEU A 228 -6.59 -1.54 2.38
C LEU A 228 -7.14 -1.87 0.99
N ASP A 229 -6.74 -3.00 0.41
CA ASP A 229 -7.18 -3.46 -0.90
C ASP A 229 -8.71 -3.62 -0.94
N ARG A 230 -9.29 -4.23 0.10
CA ARG A 230 -10.75 -4.34 0.25
C ARG A 230 -11.42 -2.96 0.33
N SER A 231 -10.80 -1.97 0.97
CA SER A 231 -11.37 -0.62 1.09
C SER A 231 -11.47 0.11 -0.25
N TYR A 232 -10.60 -0.23 -1.22
CA TYR A 232 -10.70 0.31 -2.58
C TYR A 232 -11.95 -0.20 -3.29
N PHE A 233 -12.28 -1.48 -3.18
CA PHE A 233 -13.39 -2.08 -3.92
C PHE A 233 -14.69 -2.23 -3.12
N GLY A 234 -14.66 -2.14 -1.78
CA GLY A 234 -15.83 -2.30 -0.90
C GLY A 234 -16.92 -1.23 -1.08
N GLU A 235 -16.58 -0.14 -1.75
CA GLU A 235 -17.50 0.91 -2.16
C GLU A 235 -18.35 0.53 -3.38
N VAL A 236 -17.98 -0.54 -4.11
CA VAL A 236 -18.77 -1.06 -5.22
C VAL A 236 -20.04 -1.73 -4.69
N LYS A 237 -21.16 -1.01 -4.73
CA LYS A 237 -22.49 -1.54 -4.36
C LYS A 237 -23.17 -2.17 -5.57
N GLU A 238 -23.46 -3.47 -5.47
CA GLU A 238 -24.14 -4.26 -6.51
C GLU A 238 -25.41 -3.58 -7.03
N LYS A 239 -26.34 -3.23 -6.13
CA LYS A 239 -27.61 -2.59 -6.49
C LYS A 239 -27.43 -1.27 -7.25
N ARG A 240 -26.41 -0.49 -6.89
CA ARG A 240 -26.15 0.85 -7.46
C ARG A 240 -25.36 0.77 -8.77
N HIS A 241 -24.35 -0.09 -8.83
CA HIS A 241 -23.37 -0.08 -9.91
C HIS A 241 -23.58 -1.20 -10.94
N GLY A 242 -24.41 -2.21 -10.64
CA GLY A 242 -24.60 -3.38 -11.51
C GLY A 242 -23.35 -4.25 -11.63
N VAL A 243 -22.47 -4.16 -10.63
CA VAL A 243 -21.23 -4.93 -10.52
C VAL A 243 -21.12 -5.46 -9.11
N ARG A 244 -20.88 -6.77 -8.96
CA ARG A 244 -20.54 -7.39 -7.70
C ARG A 244 -19.03 -7.52 -7.60
N PHE A 245 -18.49 -7.09 -6.47
CA PHE A 245 -17.11 -7.33 -6.09
C PHE A 245 -17.08 -8.46 -5.06
N THR A 246 -16.16 -9.41 -5.24
CA THR A 246 -15.90 -10.48 -4.28
C THR A 246 -14.39 -10.59 -4.04
N LEU A 247 -14.03 -10.83 -2.79
CA LEU A 247 -12.69 -11.23 -2.37
C LEU A 247 -12.85 -12.61 -1.74
N SER A 248 -12.74 -13.65 -2.56
CA SER A 248 -13.09 -15.02 -2.17
C SER A 248 -12.00 -15.71 -1.35
N GLN A 249 -10.74 -15.33 -1.58
CA GLN A 249 -9.56 -15.94 -0.97
C GLN A 249 -8.50 -14.88 -0.67
N THR A 250 -7.69 -15.09 0.37
CA THR A 250 -6.52 -14.27 0.67
C THR A 250 -5.29 -15.16 0.85
N LEU A 251 -4.10 -14.63 0.59
CA LEU A 251 -2.82 -15.34 0.76
C LEU A 251 -2.51 -15.71 2.22
N VAL A 252 -3.27 -15.18 3.18
CA VAL A 252 -3.14 -15.57 4.60
C VAL A 252 -3.75 -16.94 4.85
N ASP A 253 -4.81 -17.30 4.11
CA ASP A 253 -5.62 -18.51 4.36
C ASP A 253 -5.62 -19.49 3.15
N SER A 254 -4.94 -19.14 2.06
CA SER A 254 -4.93 -19.88 0.77
C SER A 254 -3.62 -19.62 0.01
N ASP A 255 -3.41 -20.35 -1.10
CA ASP A 255 -2.26 -20.18 -1.99
C ASP A 255 -2.35 -18.95 -2.90
N SER A 256 -3.50 -18.25 -2.90
CA SER A 256 -3.71 -17.04 -3.70
C SER A 256 -4.74 -16.08 -3.10
N CYS A 257 -4.65 -14.82 -3.52
CA CYS A 257 -5.65 -13.80 -3.24
C CYS A 257 -6.47 -13.55 -4.51
N ILE A 258 -7.79 -13.73 -4.46
CA ILE A 258 -8.65 -13.65 -5.66
C ILE A 258 -9.65 -12.51 -5.51
N PHE A 259 -9.46 -11.47 -6.30
CA PHE A 259 -10.39 -10.36 -6.46
C PHE A 259 -11.20 -10.58 -7.73
N ARG A 260 -12.52 -10.65 -7.62
CA ARG A 260 -13.40 -10.83 -8.78
C ARG A 260 -14.45 -9.74 -8.87
N LEU A 261 -14.58 -9.20 -10.07
CA LEU A 261 -15.57 -8.20 -10.47
C LEU A 261 -16.48 -8.84 -11.51
N GLU A 262 -17.77 -8.94 -11.22
CA GLU A 262 -18.74 -9.55 -12.13
C GLU A 262 -19.91 -8.62 -12.39
N LYS A 263 -20.36 -8.56 -13.64
CA LYS A 263 -21.57 -7.84 -14.00
C LYS A 263 -22.77 -8.58 -13.43
N THR A 264 -23.61 -7.89 -12.69
CA THR A 264 -24.87 -8.47 -12.23
C THR A 264 -25.96 -8.22 -13.27
N ARG A 265 -26.69 -9.27 -13.63
CA ARG A 265 -27.85 -9.14 -14.53
C ARG A 265 -28.89 -8.29 -13.79
N ARG A 266 -29.30 -7.19 -14.41
CA ARG A 266 -30.58 -6.56 -14.12
C ARG A 266 -31.61 -7.12 -15.07
#